data_AF-H8I447-F1
#
_entry.id   AF-H8I447-F1
#
_cell.length_a   1.000
_cell.length_b   1.000
_cell.length_c   1.000
_cell.angle_alpha   90.00
_cell.angle_beta   90.00
_cell.angle_gamma   90.00
#
_symmetry.space_group_name_H-M   'P 1'
#
loop_
_entity.id
_entity.type
_entity.pdbx_description
1 polymer ?
#
loop_
_entity_poly.entity_id
_entity_poly.type
_entity_poly.pdbx_seq_one_letter_code
_entity_poly.pdbx_strand_id
1 'polypeptide(L)' 'MKSIKFNVEECDGYFVADAADYAIVTQAKTWLKLLRNIDEAVRLHFDLKSMINIVLS' A
#
# COMPACT_ATOMS: atom_id res chain seq x y z
N MET A 1 18.55 1.41 1.73
CA MET A 1 17.29 1.47 0.97
C MET A 1 16.16 1.19 1.95
N LYS A 2 15.18 2.09 2.11
CA LYS A 2 14.00 1.83 2.93
C LYS A 2 12.98 1.05 2.10
N SER A 3 12.49 -0.06 2.64
CA SER A 3 11.39 -0.85 2.06
C SER A 3 10.21 -0.79 3.03
N ILE A 4 9.00 -0.70 2.50
CA ILE A 4 7.77 -0.80 3.29
C ILE A 4 7.13 -2.13 2.93
N LYS A 5 6.80 -2.92 3.96
CA LYS A 5 6.09 -4.18 3.82
C LYS A 5 4.60 -3.96 4.03
N PHE A 6 3.81 -4.49 3.12
CA PHE A 6 2.36 -4.55 3.25
C PHE A 6 1.94 -6.00 3.37
N ASN A 7 1.06 -6.27 4.32
CA ASN A 7 0.25 -7.49 4.30
C ASN A 7 -0.95 -7.23 3.39
N VAL A 8 -1.33 -8.21 2.59
CA VAL A 8 -2.51 -8.09 1.73
C VAL A 8 -3.43 -9.27 1.95
N GLU A 9 -4.69 -8.96 2.25
CA GLU A 9 -5.74 -9.95 2.45
C GLU A 9 -6.92 -9.66 1.51
N GLU A 10 -7.64 -10.70 1.12
CA GLU A 10 -8.89 -10.56 0.37
C GLU A 10 -10.07 -10.81 1.31
N CYS A 11 -10.97 -9.84 1.40
CA CYS A 11 -12.17 -9.90 2.24
C CYS A 11 -13.34 -9.25 1.49
N ASP A 12 -14.48 -9.93 1.45
CA ASP A 12 -15.74 -9.43 0.84
C ASP A 12 -15.59 -8.90 -0.60
N GLY A 13 -14.70 -9.51 -1.40
CA GLY A 13 -14.43 -9.10 -2.79
C GLY A 13 -13.59 -7.82 -2.92
N TYR A 14 -12.90 -7.43 -1.86
CA TYR A 14 -11.90 -6.38 -1.83
C TYR A 14 -10.55 -6.94 -1.42
N PHE A 15 -9.49 -6.40 -2.00
CA PHE A 15 -8.15 -6.50 -1.44
C PHE A 15 -7.97 -5.38 -0.42
N VAL A 16 -7.47 -5.73 0.76
CA VAL A 16 -7.12 -4.82 1.84
C VAL A 16 -5.63 -4.95 2.10
N ALA A 17 -4.93 -3.81 2.16
CA ALA A 17 -3.51 -3.77 2.44
C ALA A 17 -3.20 -2.85 3.62
N ASP A 18 -2.48 -3.36 4.60
CA ASP A 18 -1.98 -2.62 5.76
C ASP A 18 -0.44 -2.67 5.83
N ALA A 19 0.17 -1.53 6.14
CA ALA A 19 1.62 -1.45 6.33
C ALA A 19 2.00 -1.93 7.74
N ALA A 20 2.92 -2.88 7.85
CA ALA A 20 3.29 -3.48 9.13
C ALA A 20 3.88 -2.47 10.16
N ASP A 21 4.63 -1.47 9.66
CA ASP A 21 5.37 -0.52 10.50
C ASP A 21 4.81 0.92 10.44
N TYR A 22 3.71 1.15 9.70
CA TYR A 22 3.17 2.50 9.45
C TYR A 22 1.65 2.51 9.51
N ALA A 23 1.07 3.63 9.96
CA ALA A 23 -0.38 3.85 9.94
C ALA A 23 -0.90 4.15 8.52
N ILE A 24 -0.70 3.20 7.60
CA ILE A 24 -1.15 3.26 6.21
C ILE A 24 -2.01 2.02 5.95
N VAL A 25 -3.28 2.26 5.63
CA VAL A 25 -4.24 1.21 5.25
C VAL A 25 -4.95 1.66 3.98
N THR A 26 -5.05 0.76 2.99
CA THR A 26 -5.75 1.01 1.73
C THR A 26 -6.53 -0.22 1.31
N GLN A 27 -7.53 -0.03 0.45
CA GLN A 27 -8.30 -1.14 -0.11
C GLN A 27 -8.72 -0.86 -1.55
N ALA A 28 -8.97 -1.91 -2.33
CA ALA A 28 -9.53 -1.79 -3.67
C ALA A 28 -10.17 -3.10 -4.14
N LYS A 29 -11.11 -3.01 -5.10
CA LYS A 29 -11.73 -4.19 -5.74
C LYS A 29 -10.81 -4.94 -6.71
N THR A 30 -9.72 -4.30 -7.14
CA THR A 30 -8.81 -4.91 -8.12
C THR A 30 -7.38 -4.73 -7.66
N TRP A 31 -6.54 -5.73 -7.94
CA TRP A 31 -5.12 -5.71 -7.61
C TRP A 31 -4.42 -4.45 -8.13
N LEU A 32 -4.65 -4.08 -9.40
CA LEU A 32 -4.04 -2.89 -10.00
C LEU A 32 -4.45 -1.59 -9.28
N LYS A 33 -5.71 -1.48 -8.83
CA LYS A 33 -6.17 -0.31 -8.09
C LYS A 33 -5.62 -0.30 -6.67
N LEU A 34 -5.44 -1.46 -6.04
CA LEU A 34 -4.78 -1.57 -4.74
C LEU A 34 -3.35 -1.03 -4.82
N LEU A 35 -2.56 -1.48 -5.80
CA LEU A 35 -1.19 -1.01 -6.00
C LEU A 35 -1.09 0.51 -6.16
N ARG A 36 -2.02 1.11 -6.92
CA ARG A 36 -2.09 2.58 -7.07
C ARG A 36 -2.42 3.27 -5.76
N ASN A 37 -3.40 2.76 -5.02
CA ASN A 37 -3.77 3.32 -3.72
C ASN A 37 -2.61 3.22 -2.72
N ILE A 38 -1.86 2.12 -2.72
CA ILE A 38 -0.66 1.96 -1.90
C ILE A 38 0.39 3.02 -2.26
N ASP A 39 0.72 3.20 -3.55
CA ASP A 39 1.69 4.23 -3.99
C ASP A 39 1.25 5.65 -3.59
N GLU A 40 -0.03 6.00 -3.79
CA GLU A 40 -0.59 7.29 -3.40
C GLU A 40 -0.52 7.50 -1.88
N ALA A 41 -0.96 6.52 -1.09
CA ALA A 41 -0.98 6.62 0.37
C ALA A 41 0.44 6.71 0.96
N VAL A 42 1.39 5.96 0.40
CA VAL A 42 2.80 6.03 0.77
C VAL A 42 3.38 7.41 0.48
N ARG A 43 3.14 7.97 -0.71
CA ARG A 43 3.63 9.33 -1.05
C ARG A 43 3.06 10.39 -0.13
N LEU A 44 1.76 10.31 0.17
CA LEU A 44 1.09 11.23 1.08
C LEU A 44 1.66 11.13 2.51
N HIS A 45 1.88 9.91 3.01
CA HIS A 45 2.35 9.68 4.37
C HIS A 45 3.77 10.26 4.60
N PHE A 46 4.65 10.15 3.62
CA PHE A 46 6.04 10.61 3.74
C PHE A 46 6.30 11.98 3.09
N ASP A 47 5.27 12.67 2.61
CA ASP A 47 5.37 13.92 1.84
C ASP A 47 6.39 13.83 0.69
N LEU A 48 6.37 12.70 -0.03
CA LEU A 48 7.38 12.41 -1.04
C LEU A 48 6.97 12.92 -2.40
N LYS A 49 7.89 13.67 -3.00
CA LYS A 49 7.81 14.09 -4.41
C LYS A 49 8.27 12.99 -5.40
N SER A 50 8.79 11.86 -4.92
CA SER A 50 9.44 10.79 -5.72
C SER A 50 9.03 9.37 -5.29
N MET A 51 9.22 8.38 -6.19
CA MET A 51 8.81 6.97 -6.00
C MET A 51 9.57 6.24 -4.87
N ILE A 52 8.86 5.40 -4.09
CA ILE A 52 9.46 4.42 -3.15
C ILE A 52 9.32 3.00 -3.72
N ASN A 53 10.25 2.12 -3.34
CA ASN A 53 10.15 0.69 -3.58
C ASN A 53 9.17 0.02 -2.59
N ILE A 54 8.06 -0.48 -3.10
CA ILE A 54 7.00 -1.16 -2.34
C ILE A 54 7.19 -2.67 -2.46
N VAL A 55 7.21 -3.38 -1.33
CA VAL A 55 7.32 -4.85 -1.30
C VAL A 55 6.03 -5.43 -0.73
N LEU A 56 5.41 -6.34 -1.49
CA LEU A 56 4.19 -7.03 -1.12
C LEU A 56 4.57 -8.47 -0.74
N SER A 57 4.07 -8.94 0.39
CA SER A 57 4.32 -10.28 0.91
C SER A 57 3.02 -11.05 1.11
#